data_AF-A0A7J6QH58-F1
#
_entry.id   AF-A0A7J6QH58-F1
#
_cell.length_a   1.000
_cell.length_b   1.000
_cell.length_c   1.000
_cell.angle_alpha   90.00
_cell.angle_beta   90.00
_cell.angle_gamma   90.00
#
_symmetry.space_group_name_H-M   'P 1'
#
loop_
_entity.id
_entity.type
_entity.pdbx_description
1 polymer ?
#
loop_
_entity_poly.entity_id
_entity_poly.type
_entity_poly.pdbx_seq_one_letter_code
_entity_poly.pdbx_strand_id
1 'polypeptide(L)'
;MGSPRENIFYLKPIDSVTVPGTEGTFTITNNHSLVISQLSPGVITVRDGTEHKDFFISDGFIFFNQPSDGSGCCRAEISGVELVPKEALDKDRATQLLSEVQSAAKETEWDKVKAQLGSSPVGVPPTFGSLFTMDELHCKDNPHNYPCLEEMKVYRETQGAKGEDAVVRCASKAVADANDFHTLRNLSHVLLDMDTIIKVFDNSSSIVRVGIEAARKLTNHPDCLREFGTKDSLDCRCFPLYSKVAMLKYKNYGWWAEARQYFRQIQGFTYKGVPNPVGWEDIYRTPQIYIPNLRAHEIWPRGEWEEALPIGVALEQNYKAILAETKEAMRKDELWEDTYRFLYKNGTWKHLPIYHAREIIEPQCTAMPTLCGLVKKYLPTKPGLPWVVNQNEQVMVIRMDPGTTVETHNGPSNNVLNMHFGIVVPEGAVLTVNYTQYTWENGKTLVWDGSTDHGVDTTKSKEERIILLVRLMHPDMTPQHYRGHKRTMFEEIPAEYRDGTVAGKEAGLEKQANGAEKEEEL
;
A
#
# COMPACT_ATOMS: atom_id res chain seq x y z
N MET A 1 -6.82 -28.92 8.98
CA MET A 1 -8.28 -28.94 8.84
C MET A 1 -8.71 -30.25 8.18
N GLY A 2 -9.99 -30.61 8.22
CA GLY A 2 -10.52 -31.68 7.36
C GLY A 2 -10.39 -31.25 5.91
N SER A 3 -10.09 -32.19 5.01
CA SER A 3 -10.01 -31.92 3.56
C SER A 3 -11.31 -31.27 3.05
N PRO A 4 -11.23 -30.34 2.08
CA PRO A 4 -12.43 -29.79 1.47
C PRO A 4 -13.31 -30.92 0.93
N ARG A 5 -14.63 -30.80 1.13
CA ARG A 5 -15.60 -31.80 0.69
C ARG A 5 -15.62 -31.96 -0.82
N GLU A 6 -15.31 -30.89 -1.55
CA GLU A 6 -15.24 -30.83 -3.00
C GLU A 6 -14.12 -29.87 -3.42
N ASN A 7 -13.47 -30.17 -4.54
CA ASN A 7 -12.42 -29.33 -5.11
C ASN A 7 -12.78 -29.00 -6.57
N ILE A 8 -13.05 -27.72 -6.84
CA ILE A 8 -13.47 -27.23 -8.16
C ILE A 8 -12.26 -27.01 -9.09
N PHE A 9 -11.11 -26.61 -8.53
CA PHE A 9 -9.84 -26.43 -9.24
C PHE A 9 -8.68 -27.02 -8.44
N TYR A 10 -8.07 -28.08 -8.95
CA TYR A 10 -6.90 -28.70 -8.34
C TYR A 10 -5.69 -28.57 -9.26
N LEU A 11 -4.69 -27.79 -8.82
CA LEU A 11 -3.43 -27.55 -9.55
C LEU A 11 -3.64 -27.20 -11.05
N LYS A 12 -4.74 -26.52 -11.37
CA LYS A 12 -5.05 -26.08 -12.73
C LYS A 12 -4.30 -24.75 -12.98
N PRO A 13 -3.45 -24.65 -14.02
CA PRO A 13 -2.90 -23.37 -14.45
C PRO A 13 -4.02 -22.41 -14.88
N ILE A 14 -3.91 -21.15 -14.46
CA ILE A 14 -4.83 -20.06 -14.76
C ILE A 14 -4.02 -18.77 -14.92
N ASP A 15 -4.55 -17.78 -15.63
CA ASP A 15 -3.86 -16.51 -15.86
C ASP A 15 -3.97 -15.58 -14.64
N SER A 16 -5.17 -15.52 -14.07
CA SER A 16 -5.42 -14.71 -12.87
C SER A 16 -6.64 -15.18 -12.08
N VAL A 17 -6.69 -14.78 -10.82
CA VAL A 17 -7.87 -14.90 -9.97
C VAL A 17 -8.16 -13.57 -9.29
N THR A 18 -9.39 -13.09 -9.38
CA THR A 18 -9.87 -11.91 -8.66
C THR A 18 -10.71 -12.35 -7.49
N VAL A 19 -10.43 -11.83 -6.30
CA VAL A 19 -11.09 -12.24 -5.06
C VAL A 19 -11.62 -11.03 -4.27
N PRO A 20 -12.75 -11.20 -3.56
CA PRO A 20 -13.34 -10.15 -2.73
C PRO A 20 -12.66 -10.13 -1.36
N GLY A 21 -11.49 -9.50 -1.23
CA GLY A 21 -10.80 -9.39 0.06
C GLY A 21 -11.57 -8.56 1.09
N THR A 22 -11.33 -8.77 2.38
CA THR A 22 -11.85 -7.91 3.47
C THR A 22 -11.33 -6.47 3.38
N GLU A 23 -10.18 -6.25 2.76
CA GLU A 23 -9.59 -4.93 2.49
C GLU A 23 -9.94 -4.38 1.10
N GLY A 24 -10.82 -5.05 0.35
CA GLY A 24 -11.21 -4.69 -1.01
C GLY A 24 -10.96 -5.81 -2.02
N THR A 25 -11.52 -5.65 -3.22
CA THR A 25 -11.36 -6.63 -4.31
C THR A 25 -9.98 -6.48 -4.96
N PHE A 26 -9.26 -7.57 -5.13
CA PHE A 26 -7.95 -7.57 -5.77
C PHE A 26 -7.73 -8.75 -6.70
N THR A 27 -6.84 -8.58 -7.67
CA THR A 27 -6.52 -9.59 -8.69
C THR A 27 -5.09 -10.10 -8.51
N ILE A 28 -4.95 -11.41 -8.51
CA ILE A 28 -3.68 -12.12 -8.38
C ILE A 28 -3.32 -12.74 -9.73
N THR A 29 -2.11 -12.44 -10.21
CA THR A 29 -1.48 -13.06 -11.37
C THR A 29 -0.28 -13.92 -10.93
N ASN A 30 0.28 -14.71 -11.85
CA ASN A 30 1.56 -15.38 -11.57
C ASN A 30 2.63 -14.34 -11.16
N ASN A 31 3.47 -14.65 -10.18
CA ASN A 31 4.48 -13.77 -9.58
C ASN A 31 3.98 -12.52 -8.84
N HIS A 32 2.69 -12.46 -8.47
CA HIS A 32 2.20 -11.45 -7.53
C HIS A 32 2.91 -11.55 -6.16
N SER A 33 2.86 -10.48 -5.36
CA SER A 33 3.33 -10.52 -3.97
C SER A 33 2.60 -11.61 -3.19
N LEU A 34 3.33 -12.35 -2.36
CA LEU A 34 2.74 -13.36 -1.49
C LEU A 34 1.73 -12.70 -0.56
N VAL A 35 0.53 -13.23 -0.54
CA VAL A 35 -0.59 -12.65 0.19
C VAL A 35 -1.35 -13.76 0.90
N ILE A 36 -1.76 -13.47 2.13
CA ILE A 36 -2.77 -14.21 2.86
C ILE A 36 -3.86 -13.20 3.15
N SER A 37 -5.10 -13.49 2.80
CA SER A 37 -6.21 -12.57 3.00
C SER A 37 -7.51 -13.31 3.25
N GLN A 38 -8.33 -12.73 4.11
CA GLN A 38 -9.73 -13.09 4.23
C GLN A 38 -10.51 -12.60 3.06
N LEU A 39 -11.50 -13.40 2.69
CA LEU A 39 -12.45 -13.13 1.65
C LEU A 39 -13.79 -12.78 2.29
N SER A 40 -14.28 -11.60 1.96
CA SER A 40 -15.66 -11.20 2.24
C SER A 40 -16.62 -11.98 1.34
N PRO A 41 -17.91 -12.08 1.73
CA PRO A 41 -18.93 -12.60 0.84
C PRO A 41 -18.93 -11.82 -0.48
N GLY A 42 -18.76 -12.51 -1.61
CA GLY A 42 -18.59 -11.84 -2.90
C GLY A 42 -18.32 -12.79 -4.06
N VAL A 43 -17.95 -12.23 -5.21
CA VAL A 43 -17.68 -13.01 -6.44
C VAL A 43 -16.18 -13.17 -6.63
N ILE A 44 -15.75 -14.42 -6.78
CA ILE A 44 -14.42 -14.80 -7.25
C ILE A 44 -14.49 -15.00 -8.75
N THR A 45 -13.61 -14.34 -9.49
CA THR A 45 -13.50 -14.51 -10.95
C THR A 45 -12.15 -15.15 -11.28
N VAL A 46 -12.20 -16.37 -11.82
CA VAL A 46 -11.04 -17.12 -12.31
C VAL A 46 -10.92 -16.92 -13.82
N ARG A 47 -9.78 -16.45 -14.33
CA ARG A 47 -9.54 -16.21 -15.77
C ARG A 47 -8.50 -17.18 -16.35
N ASP A 48 -8.81 -17.70 -17.53
CA ASP A 48 -7.98 -18.65 -18.29
C ASP A 48 -8.14 -18.31 -19.79
N GLY A 49 -7.17 -17.58 -20.33
CA GLY A 49 -7.22 -16.98 -21.66
C GLY A 49 -8.34 -15.95 -21.80
N THR A 50 -9.19 -16.15 -22.80
CA THR A 50 -10.38 -15.31 -23.04
C THR A 50 -11.59 -15.74 -22.21
N GLU A 51 -11.52 -16.88 -21.52
CA GLU A 51 -12.62 -17.41 -20.71
C GLU A 51 -12.48 -16.97 -19.25
N HIS A 52 -13.62 -16.80 -18.58
CA HIS A 52 -13.68 -16.60 -17.14
C HIS A 52 -14.80 -17.43 -16.51
N LYS A 53 -14.63 -17.77 -15.24
CA LYS A 53 -15.65 -18.44 -14.43
C LYS A 53 -15.84 -17.69 -13.12
N ASP A 54 -17.09 -17.43 -12.78
CA ASP A 54 -17.49 -16.71 -11.58
C ASP A 54 -18.04 -17.66 -10.52
N PHE A 55 -17.59 -17.48 -9.29
CA PHE A 55 -18.07 -18.23 -8.13
C PHE A 55 -18.48 -17.25 -7.04
N PHE A 56 -19.64 -17.46 -6.43
CA PHE A 56 -19.95 -16.80 -5.18
C PHE A 56 -19.26 -17.53 -4.03
N ILE A 57 -18.56 -16.79 -3.18
CA ILE A 57 -18.02 -17.25 -1.92
C ILE A 57 -18.76 -16.58 -0.77
N SER A 58 -19.15 -17.33 0.25
CA SER A 58 -19.82 -16.77 1.44
C SER A 58 -18.85 -16.24 2.50
N ASP A 59 -17.70 -16.89 2.65
CA ASP A 59 -16.60 -16.57 3.55
C ASP A 59 -15.43 -17.49 3.20
N GLY A 60 -14.20 -17.10 3.49
CA GLY A 60 -13.04 -17.94 3.25
C GLY A 60 -11.71 -17.22 3.24
N PHE A 61 -10.68 -17.95 2.83
CA PHE A 61 -9.29 -17.55 2.88
C PHE A 61 -8.67 -17.71 1.51
N ILE A 62 -7.76 -16.80 1.14
CA ILE A 62 -6.81 -17.02 0.06
C ILE A 62 -5.38 -17.05 0.58
N PHE A 63 -4.59 -18.02 0.10
CA PHE A 63 -3.16 -18.10 0.27
C PHE A 63 -2.50 -18.05 -1.10
N PHE A 64 -1.61 -17.09 -1.31
CA PHE A 64 -0.79 -17.00 -2.51
C PHE A 64 0.67 -17.30 -2.18
N ASN A 65 1.13 -18.45 -2.66
CA ASN A 65 2.40 -19.06 -2.33
C ASN A 65 3.37 -19.04 -3.52
N GLN A 66 4.67 -19.07 -3.24
CA GLN A 66 5.69 -19.23 -4.27
C GLN A 66 5.57 -20.60 -4.98
N PRO A 67 6.16 -20.74 -6.17
CA PRO A 67 6.22 -22.03 -6.85
C PRO A 67 6.87 -23.07 -5.94
N SER A 68 6.12 -24.14 -5.66
CA SER A 68 6.59 -25.27 -4.83
C SER A 68 7.04 -26.46 -5.67
N ASP A 69 6.96 -26.35 -7.00
CA ASP A 69 7.31 -27.38 -7.96
C ASP A 69 8.11 -26.79 -9.15
N GLY A 70 8.50 -27.65 -10.09
CA GLY A 70 9.28 -27.24 -11.27
C GLY A 70 8.48 -26.47 -12.33
N SER A 71 7.21 -26.12 -12.11
CA SER A 71 6.38 -25.42 -13.09
C SER A 71 6.71 -23.92 -13.21
N GLY A 72 7.28 -23.33 -12.15
CA GLY A 72 7.49 -21.88 -12.07
C GLY A 72 6.20 -21.08 -11.85
N CYS A 73 5.07 -21.73 -11.59
CA CYS A 73 3.80 -21.08 -11.27
C CYS A 73 3.64 -20.89 -9.76
N CYS A 74 3.38 -19.66 -9.32
CA CYS A 74 2.90 -19.39 -7.97
C CYS A 74 1.55 -20.08 -7.74
N ARG A 75 1.29 -20.49 -6.50
CA ARG A 75 0.10 -21.27 -6.14
C ARG A 75 -0.91 -20.39 -5.40
N ALA A 76 -2.07 -20.19 -6.00
CA ALA A 76 -3.24 -19.62 -5.33
C ALA A 76 -4.09 -20.76 -4.72
N GLU A 77 -4.24 -20.75 -3.41
CA GLU A 77 -5.11 -21.67 -2.66
C GLU A 77 -6.27 -20.86 -2.10
N ILE A 78 -7.48 -21.15 -2.57
CA ILE A 78 -8.70 -20.51 -2.09
C ILE A 78 -9.53 -21.57 -1.38
N SER A 79 -9.87 -21.31 -0.13
CA SER A 79 -10.70 -22.18 0.68
C SER A 79 -11.90 -21.39 1.21
N GLY A 80 -13.09 -21.68 0.67
CA GLY A 80 -14.35 -21.08 1.11
C GLY A 80 -15.18 -22.01 1.98
N VAL A 81 -16.00 -21.44 2.87
CA VAL A 81 -17.02 -22.16 3.65
C VAL A 81 -18.12 -22.66 2.72
N GLU A 82 -18.57 -21.80 1.82
CA GLU A 82 -19.46 -22.12 0.70
C GLU A 82 -18.91 -21.44 -0.55
N LEU A 83 -18.75 -22.22 -1.62
CA LEU A 83 -18.28 -21.73 -2.91
C LEU A 83 -19.12 -22.36 -4.01
N VAL A 84 -19.92 -21.53 -4.68
CA VAL A 84 -20.94 -21.98 -5.65
C VAL A 84 -20.77 -21.27 -6.98
N PRO A 85 -20.88 -21.96 -8.12
CA PRO A 85 -20.91 -21.29 -9.42
C PRO A 85 -22.01 -20.23 -9.44
N LYS A 86 -21.69 -19.02 -9.89
CA LYS A 86 -22.63 -17.90 -9.90
C LYS A 86 -23.89 -18.23 -10.72
N GLU A 87 -23.76 -19.06 -11.75
CA GLU A 87 -24.84 -19.50 -12.62
C GLU A 87 -25.80 -20.48 -11.92
N ALA A 88 -25.38 -21.10 -10.82
CA ALA A 88 -26.23 -21.97 -10.01
C ALA A 88 -27.12 -21.17 -9.02
N LEU A 89 -26.93 -19.86 -8.92
CA LEU A 89 -27.71 -18.98 -8.04
C LEU A 89 -28.92 -18.40 -8.77
N ASP A 90 -30.11 -18.64 -8.22
CA ASP A 90 -31.36 -18.05 -8.68
C ASP A 90 -31.60 -16.70 -7.98
N LYS A 91 -31.30 -15.61 -8.69
CA LYS A 91 -31.46 -14.24 -8.21
C LYS A 91 -32.90 -13.91 -7.85
N ASP A 92 -33.87 -14.38 -8.63
CA ASP A 92 -35.28 -14.06 -8.44
C ASP A 92 -35.80 -14.77 -7.19
N ARG A 93 -35.43 -16.04 -7.01
CA ARG A 93 -35.76 -16.80 -5.81
C ARG A 93 -35.10 -16.23 -4.56
N ALA A 94 -33.84 -15.81 -4.64
CA ALA A 94 -33.13 -15.17 -3.53
C ALA A 94 -33.81 -13.86 -3.11
N THR A 95 -34.22 -13.04 -4.09
CA THR A 95 -34.95 -11.77 -3.84
C THR A 95 -36.30 -12.02 -3.19
N GLN A 96 -37.02 -13.06 -3.63
CA GLN A 96 -38.30 -13.45 -3.04
C GLN A 96 -38.14 -13.89 -1.58
N LEU A 97 -37.18 -14.78 -1.29
CA LEU A 97 -36.90 -15.26 0.06
C LEU A 97 -36.46 -14.13 0.99
N LEU A 98 -35.68 -13.18 0.48
CA LEU A 98 -35.26 -12.00 1.23
C LEU A 98 -36.48 -11.15 1.65
N SER A 99 -37.40 -10.90 0.72
CA SER A 99 -38.65 -10.18 0.99
C SER A 99 -39.52 -10.91 2.02
N GLU A 100 -39.63 -12.24 1.92
CA GLU A 100 -40.33 -13.08 2.89
C GLU A 100 -39.71 -12.97 4.30
N VAL A 101 -38.37 -13.00 4.40
CA VAL A 101 -37.66 -12.88 5.69
C VAL A 101 -37.78 -11.48 6.30
N GLN A 102 -37.76 -10.43 5.49
CA GLN A 102 -37.89 -9.05 5.96
C GLN A 102 -39.32 -8.73 6.43
N SER A 103 -40.33 -9.35 5.82
CA SER A 103 -41.75 -9.12 6.11
C SER A 103 -42.33 -10.06 7.18
N ALA A 104 -41.61 -11.12 7.57
CA ALA A 104 -42.03 -12.05 8.60
C ALA A 104 -42.18 -11.40 10.00
N ALA A 105 -43.16 -11.89 10.77
CA ALA A 105 -43.38 -11.43 12.14
C ALA A 105 -42.18 -11.77 13.04
N LYS A 106 -41.70 -10.77 13.81
CA LYS A 106 -40.48 -10.88 14.64
C LYS A 106 -40.82 -11.20 16.10
N GLU A 107 -41.50 -12.32 16.30
CA GLU A 107 -42.07 -12.69 17.61
C GLU A 107 -41.04 -13.27 18.57
N THR A 108 -40.02 -13.97 18.04
CA THR A 108 -38.91 -14.52 18.84
C THR A 108 -37.60 -13.74 18.62
N GLU A 109 -36.65 -13.88 19.54
CA GLU A 109 -35.28 -13.36 19.35
C GLU A 109 -34.61 -13.94 18.10
N TRP A 110 -34.92 -15.19 17.74
CA TRP A 110 -34.42 -15.81 16.52
C TRP A 110 -35.00 -15.16 15.26
N ASP A 111 -36.28 -14.78 15.27
CA ASP A 111 -36.93 -14.09 14.14
C ASP A 111 -36.36 -12.67 13.95
N LYS A 112 -36.03 -12.00 15.05
CA LYS A 112 -35.35 -10.69 15.02
C LYS A 112 -33.95 -10.81 14.42
N VAL A 113 -33.16 -11.80 14.86
CA VAL A 113 -31.82 -12.07 14.32
C VAL A 113 -31.90 -12.44 12.84
N LYS A 114 -32.83 -13.31 12.44
CA LYS A 114 -33.02 -13.73 11.05
C LYS A 114 -33.38 -12.56 10.13
N ALA A 115 -34.28 -11.68 10.58
CA ALA A 115 -34.62 -10.47 9.84
C ALA A 115 -33.45 -9.48 9.77
N GLN A 116 -32.64 -9.37 10.83
CA GLN A 116 -31.46 -8.51 10.88
C GLN A 116 -30.35 -9.01 9.92
N LEU A 117 -30.14 -10.33 9.86
CA LEU A 117 -29.23 -10.96 8.91
C LEU A 117 -29.68 -10.76 7.46
N GLY A 118 -31.00 -10.80 7.19
CA GLY A 118 -31.55 -10.48 5.87
C GLY A 118 -31.42 -8.99 5.49
N SER A 119 -31.44 -8.07 6.45
CA SER A 119 -31.30 -6.63 6.18
C SER A 119 -29.85 -6.13 6.08
N SER A 120 -28.87 -6.97 6.42
CA SER A 120 -27.47 -6.59 6.31
C SER A 120 -27.03 -6.66 4.85
N PRO A 121 -26.38 -5.60 4.30
CA PRO A 121 -25.73 -5.72 3.00
C PRO A 121 -24.80 -6.94 3.04
N VAL A 122 -24.79 -7.73 1.97
CA VAL A 122 -23.74 -8.72 1.73
C VAL A 122 -22.43 -7.94 1.76
N GLY A 123 -21.72 -7.98 2.90
CA GLY A 123 -20.57 -7.10 3.20
C GLY A 123 -20.54 -6.45 4.58
N VAL A 124 -21.54 -6.62 5.46
CA VAL A 124 -21.41 -6.21 6.87
C VAL A 124 -21.49 -7.45 7.77
N PRO A 125 -20.35 -7.94 8.30
CA PRO A 125 -20.40 -9.02 9.27
C PRO A 125 -21.11 -8.55 10.55
N PRO A 126 -21.98 -9.37 11.17
CA PRO A 126 -22.36 -9.14 12.56
C PRO A 126 -21.09 -9.14 13.39
N THR A 127 -20.88 -8.09 14.18
CA THR A 127 -19.71 -7.88 15.04
C THR A 127 -19.44 -9.11 15.92
N PHE A 128 -18.52 -9.96 15.47
CA PHE A 128 -17.88 -10.98 16.28
C PHE A 128 -16.37 -10.90 16.07
N GLY A 129 -15.75 -10.18 17.01
CA GLY A 129 -14.41 -10.41 17.56
C GLY A 129 -13.32 -10.85 16.61
N SER A 130 -12.62 -9.88 16.02
CA SER A 130 -11.73 -10.16 14.93
C SER A 130 -10.25 -9.94 15.27
N LEU A 131 -9.44 -10.97 15.00
CA LEU A 131 -8.25 -11.29 15.79
C LEU A 131 -6.94 -11.21 14.97
N PHE A 132 -6.41 -9.98 14.82
CA PHE A 132 -5.22 -9.56 14.03
C PHE A 132 -5.46 -9.55 12.51
N THR A 133 -5.24 -8.37 11.91
CA THR A 133 -5.94 -7.82 10.72
C THR A 133 -7.46 -8.03 10.78
N MET A 134 -8.12 -7.59 11.85
CA MET A 134 -9.56 -7.80 12.12
C MET A 134 -10.12 -9.07 11.46
N ASP A 135 -9.49 -10.22 11.78
CA ASP A 135 -9.62 -11.56 11.18
C ASP A 135 -8.66 -11.80 10.00
N GLU A 136 -7.47 -12.31 10.32
CA GLU A 136 -7.08 -13.69 9.98
C GLU A 136 -5.75 -14.07 10.64
N LEU A 137 -5.88 -14.98 11.59
CA LEU A 137 -4.76 -15.56 12.32
C LEU A 137 -4.38 -16.93 11.74
N HIS A 138 -4.08 -17.09 10.44
CA HIS A 138 -4.07 -18.46 9.87
C HIS A 138 -2.78 -18.92 9.19
N CYS A 139 -2.25 -20.02 9.74
CA CYS A 139 -2.23 -21.30 9.02
C CYS A 139 -2.38 -22.45 10.03
N LYS A 140 -3.45 -23.26 9.92
CA LYS A 140 -3.72 -24.39 10.84
C LYS A 140 -3.11 -25.72 10.40
N ASP A 141 -2.44 -25.76 9.24
CA ASP A 141 -1.85 -26.98 8.67
C ASP A 141 -0.33 -26.89 8.46
N ASN A 142 0.34 -25.92 9.11
CA ASN A 142 1.77 -25.99 9.37
C ASN A 142 2.10 -25.29 10.71
N PRO A 143 2.41 -26.02 11.80
CA PRO A 143 2.67 -25.41 13.11
C PRO A 143 4.08 -24.81 13.16
N HIS A 144 4.34 -23.74 12.41
CA HIS A 144 5.35 -22.77 12.83
C HIS A 144 4.67 -21.81 13.81
N ASN A 145 4.65 -22.25 15.06
CA ASN A 145 4.09 -21.54 16.21
C ASN A 145 4.47 -20.04 16.14
N TYR A 146 3.50 -19.14 15.93
CA TYR A 146 3.72 -17.71 16.16
C TYR A 146 3.97 -17.55 17.66
N PRO A 147 5.19 -17.20 18.08
CA PRO A 147 5.47 -17.13 19.50
C PRO A 147 4.57 -16.06 20.13
N CYS A 148 4.08 -16.34 21.33
CA CYS A 148 3.37 -15.37 22.17
C CYS A 148 1.98 -14.98 21.67
N LEU A 149 1.38 -15.85 20.84
CA LEU A 149 0.09 -15.59 20.24
C LEU A 149 -0.99 -15.25 21.29
N GLU A 150 -1.13 -16.07 22.32
CA GLU A 150 -2.16 -15.90 23.34
C GLU A 150 -1.99 -14.57 24.12
N GLU A 151 -0.75 -14.21 24.46
CA GLU A 151 -0.44 -12.93 25.09
C GLU A 151 -0.82 -11.75 24.18
N MET A 152 -0.48 -11.85 22.89
CA MET A 152 -0.81 -10.80 21.91
C MET A 152 -2.32 -10.64 21.78
N LYS A 153 -3.08 -11.74 21.73
CA LYS A 153 -4.56 -11.70 21.65
C LYS A 153 -5.16 -10.89 22.80
N VAL A 154 -4.74 -11.16 24.03
CA VAL A 154 -5.20 -10.43 25.22
C VAL A 154 -4.86 -8.95 25.13
N TYR A 155 -3.63 -8.61 24.71
CA TYR A 155 -3.23 -7.22 24.56
C TYR A 155 -4.10 -6.47 23.53
N ARG A 156 -4.42 -7.10 22.40
CA ARG A 156 -5.28 -6.48 21.38
C ARG A 156 -6.74 -6.38 21.81
N GLU A 157 -7.32 -7.45 22.36
CA GLU A 157 -8.72 -7.45 22.81
C GLU A 157 -9.00 -6.37 23.86
N THR A 158 -7.99 -6.08 24.69
CA THR A 158 -8.08 -5.01 25.69
C THR A 158 -7.64 -3.65 25.17
N GLN A 159 -7.37 -3.50 23.87
CA GLN A 159 -6.90 -2.26 23.24
C GLN A 159 -5.67 -1.68 23.97
N GLY A 160 -4.77 -2.57 24.40
CA GLY A 160 -3.54 -2.23 25.12
C GLY A 160 -3.72 -1.89 26.60
N ALA A 161 -4.93 -2.00 27.16
CA ALA A 161 -5.19 -1.74 28.58
C ALA A 161 -4.60 -2.82 29.51
N LYS A 162 -4.39 -4.05 29.02
CA LYS A 162 -3.78 -5.16 29.76
C LYS A 162 -2.88 -5.99 28.85
N GLY A 163 -2.04 -6.84 29.44
CA GLY A 163 -1.29 -7.86 28.69
C GLY A 163 0.05 -7.42 28.11
N GLU A 164 0.40 -6.14 28.18
CA GLU A 164 1.65 -5.61 27.60
C GLU A 164 2.89 -6.34 28.15
N ASP A 165 3.02 -6.44 29.47
CA ASP A 165 4.16 -7.12 30.09
C ASP A 165 4.23 -8.61 29.72
N ALA A 166 3.10 -9.26 29.50
CA ALA A 166 3.06 -10.65 29.08
C ALA A 166 3.58 -10.81 27.64
N VAL A 167 3.14 -9.94 26.73
CA VAL A 167 3.64 -9.88 25.36
C VAL A 167 5.14 -9.59 25.37
N VAL A 168 5.59 -8.56 26.09
CA VAL A 168 7.01 -8.18 26.15
C VAL A 168 7.86 -9.32 26.67
N ARG A 169 7.48 -9.97 27.79
CA ARG A 169 8.25 -11.08 28.35
C ARG A 169 8.34 -12.26 27.38
N CYS A 170 7.21 -12.69 26.82
CA CYS A 170 7.21 -13.82 25.91
C CYS A 170 7.98 -13.48 24.63
N ALA A 171 7.69 -12.34 24.01
CA ALA A 171 8.27 -11.95 22.73
C ALA A 171 9.77 -11.71 22.85
N SER A 172 10.25 -11.11 23.95
CA SER A 172 11.69 -10.93 24.18
C SER A 172 12.40 -12.27 24.24
N LYS A 173 11.82 -13.26 24.93
CA LYS A 173 12.37 -14.63 24.95
C LYS A 173 12.35 -15.25 23.55
N ALA A 174 11.24 -15.15 22.83
CA ALA A 174 11.11 -15.70 21.50
C ALA A 174 12.13 -15.10 20.51
N VAL A 175 12.34 -13.77 20.56
CA VAL A 175 13.34 -13.09 19.74
C VAL A 175 14.76 -13.53 20.11
N ALA A 176 15.06 -13.65 21.41
CA ALA A 176 16.36 -14.12 21.88
C ALA A 176 16.68 -15.53 21.37
N ASP A 177 15.71 -16.44 21.43
CA ASP A 177 15.86 -17.86 21.07
C ASP A 177 15.76 -18.10 19.54
N ALA A 178 15.08 -17.23 18.79
CA ALA A 178 14.82 -17.43 17.36
C ALA A 178 16.08 -17.29 16.50
N ASN A 179 16.45 -18.35 15.79
CA ASN A 179 17.50 -18.33 14.76
C ASN A 179 16.94 -18.58 13.35
N ASP A 180 15.63 -18.77 13.23
CA ASP A 180 14.93 -19.00 11.97
C ASP A 180 14.46 -17.67 11.37
N PHE A 181 14.66 -17.52 10.06
CA PHE A 181 14.28 -16.34 9.30
C PHE A 181 12.78 -16.03 9.42
N HIS A 182 11.92 -17.04 9.27
CA HIS A 182 10.47 -16.84 9.23
C HIS A 182 9.91 -16.40 10.58
N THR A 183 10.44 -16.97 11.67
CA THR A 183 10.07 -16.61 13.03
C THR A 183 10.42 -15.15 13.33
N LEU A 184 11.65 -14.73 13.01
CA LEU A 184 12.10 -13.35 13.19
C LEU A 184 11.29 -12.37 12.33
N ARG A 185 11.01 -12.76 11.08
CA ARG A 185 10.14 -12.01 10.15
C ARG A 185 8.76 -11.78 10.74
N ASN A 186 8.11 -12.84 11.18
CA ASN A 186 6.76 -12.81 11.72
C ASN A 186 6.70 -11.99 13.02
N LEU A 187 7.65 -12.18 13.94
CA LEU A 187 7.74 -11.39 15.17
C LEU A 187 7.94 -9.90 14.86
N SER A 188 8.83 -9.57 13.90
CA SER A 188 9.09 -8.18 13.54
C SER A 188 7.85 -7.49 12.97
N HIS A 189 7.12 -8.12 12.03
CA HIS A 189 5.88 -7.58 11.49
C HIS A 189 4.83 -7.41 12.57
N VAL A 190 4.48 -8.50 13.27
CA VAL A 190 3.35 -8.49 14.22
C VAL A 190 3.58 -7.48 15.34
N LEU A 191 4.76 -7.46 15.96
CA LEU A 191 5.02 -6.57 17.09
C LEU A 191 5.04 -5.09 16.68
N LEU A 192 5.55 -4.77 15.48
CA LEU A 192 5.63 -3.39 15.00
C LEU A 192 4.30 -2.90 14.43
N ASP A 193 3.47 -3.78 13.88
CA ASP A 193 2.12 -3.46 13.40
C ASP A 193 1.12 -3.34 14.56
N MET A 194 1.24 -4.18 15.61
CA MET A 194 0.41 -4.08 16.81
C MET A 194 0.48 -2.69 17.45
N ASP A 195 1.66 -2.08 17.43
CA ASP A 195 1.86 -0.71 17.86
C ASP A 195 1.13 0.29 16.96
N THR A 196 1.29 0.15 15.64
CA THR A 196 0.63 0.94 14.58
C THR A 196 -0.90 0.84 14.61
N ILE A 197 -1.48 -0.08 15.38
CA ILE A 197 -2.94 -0.23 15.53
C ILE A 197 -3.41 0.27 16.90
N ILE A 198 -2.69 -0.05 17.98
CA ILE A 198 -3.19 0.12 19.35
C ILE A 198 -2.65 1.43 19.99
N LYS A 199 -1.37 1.75 19.76
CA LYS A 199 -0.66 2.82 20.45
C LYS A 199 0.08 3.81 19.52
N VAL A 200 -0.38 3.90 18.27
CA VAL A 200 0.09 4.75 17.15
C VAL A 200 0.63 6.14 17.52
N PHE A 201 0.13 6.77 18.59
CA PHE A 201 0.57 8.10 19.03
C PHE A 201 0.84 8.22 20.53
N ASP A 202 0.80 7.10 21.26
CA ASP A 202 1.01 7.07 22.71
C ASP A 202 2.50 6.87 23.07
N ASN A 203 3.35 6.45 22.13
CA ASN A 203 4.81 6.28 22.29
C ASN A 203 5.26 5.58 23.60
N SER A 204 4.33 4.85 24.23
CA SER A 204 4.48 4.28 25.57
C SER A 204 4.70 2.77 25.50
N SER A 205 4.55 2.17 24.32
CA SER A 205 4.59 0.72 24.14
C SER A 205 6.00 0.16 24.23
N SER A 206 6.23 -0.69 25.22
CA SER A 206 7.47 -1.46 25.36
C SER A 206 7.57 -2.58 24.31
N ILE A 207 6.45 -2.96 23.68
CA ILE A 207 6.38 -3.97 22.61
C ILE A 207 7.21 -3.56 21.39
N VAL A 208 7.25 -2.25 21.07
CA VAL A 208 7.99 -1.74 19.92
C VAL A 208 9.49 -1.99 20.03
N ARG A 209 10.06 -1.93 21.24
CA ARG A 209 11.48 -2.25 21.44
C ARG A 209 11.79 -3.69 21.05
N VAL A 210 10.90 -4.62 21.42
CA VAL A 210 11.05 -6.04 21.09
C VAL A 210 10.88 -6.27 19.57
N GLY A 211 9.90 -5.60 18.95
CA GLY A 211 9.73 -5.65 17.50
C GLY A 211 10.94 -5.12 16.72
N ILE A 212 11.53 -4.01 17.20
CA ILE A 212 12.75 -3.44 16.61
C ILE A 212 13.92 -4.42 16.79
N GLU A 213 14.05 -5.06 17.95
CA GLU A 213 15.07 -6.08 18.17
C GLU A 213 14.91 -7.27 17.22
N ALA A 214 13.68 -7.74 17.00
CA ALA A 214 13.38 -8.78 16.03
C ALA A 214 13.79 -8.37 14.60
N ALA A 215 13.43 -7.14 14.17
CA ALA A 215 13.83 -6.59 12.87
C ALA A 215 15.35 -6.46 12.73
N ARG A 216 16.05 -6.03 13.78
CA ARG A 216 17.52 -5.92 13.79
C ARG A 216 18.19 -7.31 13.74
N LYS A 217 17.63 -8.32 14.40
CA LYS A 217 18.15 -9.68 14.31
C LYS A 217 17.88 -10.28 12.92
N LEU A 218 16.69 -10.03 12.36
CA LEU A 218 16.31 -10.44 11.01
C LEU A 218 17.20 -9.85 9.91
N THR A 219 17.49 -8.55 9.97
CA THR A 219 18.36 -7.87 9.00
C THR A 219 19.78 -8.46 8.98
N ASN A 220 20.26 -8.98 10.10
CA ASN A 220 21.55 -9.67 10.18
C ASN A 220 21.48 -11.18 9.85
N HIS A 221 20.30 -11.72 9.56
CA HIS A 221 20.12 -13.14 9.25
C HIS A 221 20.71 -13.48 7.86
N PRO A 222 21.42 -14.62 7.68
CA PRO A 222 22.03 -15.01 6.41
C PRO A 222 21.07 -15.00 5.22
N ASP A 223 19.82 -15.46 5.41
CA ASP A 223 18.81 -15.46 4.35
C ASP A 223 18.41 -14.04 3.92
N CYS A 224 18.33 -13.10 4.87
CA CYS A 224 18.05 -11.69 4.59
C CYS A 224 19.20 -11.06 3.80
N LEU A 225 20.44 -11.32 4.24
CA LEU A 225 21.66 -10.80 3.61
C LEU A 225 21.92 -11.41 2.23
N ARG A 226 21.49 -12.66 2.00
CA ARG A 226 21.60 -13.32 0.69
C ARG A 226 20.86 -12.57 -0.40
N GLU A 227 19.80 -11.83 -0.07
CA GLU A 227 19.03 -11.06 -1.06
C GLU A 227 19.84 -9.98 -1.77
N PHE A 228 20.91 -9.45 -1.16
CA PHE A 228 21.84 -8.54 -1.87
C PHE A 228 22.53 -9.20 -3.07
N GLY A 229 22.67 -10.53 -3.06
CA GLY A 229 23.28 -11.30 -4.15
C GLY A 229 22.27 -11.99 -5.07
N THR A 230 21.02 -12.17 -4.64
CA THR A 230 20.01 -12.92 -5.41
C THR A 230 18.89 -12.06 -5.98
N LYS A 231 18.63 -10.88 -5.40
CA LYS A 231 17.62 -9.94 -5.89
C LYS A 231 18.26 -8.72 -6.54
N ASP A 232 17.53 -8.10 -7.44
CA ASP A 232 17.90 -6.83 -8.05
C ASP A 232 17.94 -5.70 -7.00
N SER A 233 18.70 -4.62 -7.21
CA SER A 233 18.70 -3.46 -6.31
C SER A 233 17.48 -2.58 -6.49
N LEU A 234 16.78 -2.71 -7.63
CA LEU A 234 15.48 -2.10 -7.87
C LEU A 234 14.32 -2.95 -7.33
N ASP A 235 14.61 -4.09 -6.71
CA ASP A 235 13.63 -4.98 -6.08
C ASP A 235 13.63 -4.81 -4.54
N CYS A 236 12.52 -5.16 -3.90
CA CYS A 236 12.40 -5.08 -2.46
C CYS A 236 13.23 -6.18 -1.80
N ARG A 237 14.23 -5.74 -1.02
CA ARG A 237 15.10 -6.60 -0.24
C ARG A 237 14.74 -6.54 1.25
N CYS A 238 14.88 -7.67 1.92
CA CYS A 238 14.65 -7.84 3.34
C CYS A 238 15.44 -6.80 4.16
N PHE A 239 16.76 -6.66 3.92
CA PHE A 239 17.60 -5.76 4.70
C PHE A 239 17.11 -4.30 4.71
N PRO A 240 16.95 -3.61 3.56
CA PRO A 240 16.46 -2.23 3.54
C PRO A 240 15.02 -2.09 4.05
N LEU A 241 14.14 -3.06 3.77
CA LEU A 241 12.75 -3.03 4.26
C LEU A 241 12.68 -3.00 5.80
N TYR A 242 13.24 -4.00 6.47
CA TYR A 242 13.16 -4.09 7.93
C TYR A 242 14.03 -3.06 8.62
N SER A 243 15.12 -2.62 7.98
CA SER A 243 15.87 -1.47 8.45
C SER A 243 15.03 -0.20 8.44
N LYS A 244 14.23 0.01 7.39
CA LYS A 244 13.35 1.18 7.25
C LYS A 244 12.28 1.17 8.33
N VAL A 245 11.60 0.04 8.51
CA VAL A 245 10.54 -0.10 9.53
C VAL A 245 11.10 0.18 10.93
N ALA A 246 12.24 -0.43 11.28
CA ALA A 246 12.89 -0.17 12.57
C ALA A 246 13.32 1.30 12.73
N MET A 247 13.88 1.92 11.70
CA MET A 247 14.25 3.34 11.69
C MET A 247 13.05 4.25 11.93
N LEU A 248 11.93 4.02 11.24
CA LEU A 248 10.71 4.79 11.44
C LEU A 248 10.18 4.66 12.86
N LYS A 249 10.19 3.45 13.42
CA LYS A 249 9.73 3.22 14.80
C LYS A 249 10.61 3.89 15.84
N TYR A 250 11.95 3.86 15.68
CA TYR A 250 12.83 4.67 16.54
C TYR A 250 12.49 6.16 16.47
N LYS A 251 12.23 6.70 15.27
CA LYS A 251 11.94 8.13 15.05
C LYS A 251 10.57 8.52 15.64
N ASN A 252 9.52 7.75 15.39
CA ASN A 252 8.17 8.03 15.90
C ASN A 252 8.13 8.05 17.43
N TYR A 253 8.89 7.16 18.07
CA TYR A 253 9.04 7.09 19.54
C TYR A 253 9.97 8.15 20.13
N GLY A 254 10.60 9.00 19.32
CA GLY A 254 11.56 10.01 19.77
C GLY A 254 12.89 9.44 20.26
N TRP A 255 13.19 8.16 19.99
CA TRP A 255 14.44 7.47 20.35
C TRP A 255 15.56 7.82 19.35
N TRP A 256 15.84 9.13 19.25
CA TRP A 256 16.74 9.70 18.24
C TRP A 256 18.21 9.31 18.40
N ALA A 257 18.67 9.05 19.63
CA ALA A 257 20.03 8.62 19.87
C ALA A 257 20.26 7.22 19.27
N GLU A 258 19.30 6.31 19.50
CA GLU A 258 19.28 4.96 18.96
C GLU A 258 19.05 4.97 17.44
N ALA A 259 18.14 5.81 16.93
CA ALA A 259 17.95 6.01 15.49
C ALA A 259 19.27 6.37 14.80
N ARG A 260 20.01 7.35 15.33
CA ARG A 260 21.32 7.77 14.79
C ARG A 260 22.37 6.68 14.90
N GLN A 261 22.37 5.91 15.98
CA GLN A 261 23.28 4.79 16.13
C GLN A 261 22.99 3.69 15.10
N TYR A 262 21.72 3.33 14.93
CA TYR A 262 21.31 2.30 13.98
C TYR A 262 21.55 2.73 12.53
N PHE A 263 21.26 3.99 12.21
CA PHE A 263 21.59 4.57 10.91
C PHE A 263 23.10 4.48 10.59
N ARG A 264 23.98 4.85 11.53
CA ARG A 264 25.43 4.67 11.36
C ARG A 264 25.85 3.22 11.17
N GLN A 265 25.19 2.28 11.84
CA GLN A 265 25.44 0.85 11.64
C GLN A 265 25.08 0.41 10.21
N ILE A 266 23.94 0.88 9.69
CA ILE A 266 23.50 0.59 8.32
C ILE A 266 24.45 1.22 7.29
N GLN A 267 24.85 2.48 7.46
CA GLN A 267 25.81 3.12 6.57
C GLN A 267 27.20 2.46 6.59
N GLY A 268 27.63 2.00 7.77
CA GLY A 268 28.89 1.27 7.92
C GLY A 268 28.85 -0.19 7.45
N PHE A 269 27.67 -0.72 7.12
CA PHE A 269 27.51 -2.09 6.66
C PHE A 269 28.15 -2.27 5.27
N THR A 270 28.86 -3.39 5.09
CA THR A 270 29.52 -3.74 3.83
C THR A 270 29.11 -5.16 3.43
N TYR A 271 28.62 -5.34 2.21
CA TYR A 271 28.27 -6.65 1.67
C TYR A 271 29.18 -7.00 0.49
N LYS A 272 29.97 -8.07 0.61
CA LYS A 272 30.93 -8.53 -0.42
C LYS A 272 31.80 -7.39 -0.99
N GLY A 273 32.26 -6.48 -0.12
CA GLY A 273 33.10 -5.34 -0.50
C GLY A 273 32.35 -4.11 -1.01
N VAL A 274 31.02 -4.16 -1.13
CA VAL A 274 30.18 -2.99 -1.46
C VAL A 274 29.80 -2.27 -0.16
N PRO A 275 30.31 -1.05 0.09
CA PRO A 275 29.93 -0.26 1.26
C PRO A 275 28.52 0.33 1.08
N ASN A 276 27.80 0.51 2.18
CA ASN A 276 26.43 1.08 2.20
C ASN A 276 25.54 0.53 1.07
N PRO A 277 25.29 -0.79 1.00
CA PRO A 277 24.59 -1.40 -0.13
C PRO A 277 23.10 -1.01 -0.24
N VAL A 278 22.58 -0.24 0.72
CA VAL A 278 21.22 0.35 0.67
C VAL A 278 21.22 1.78 0.12
N GLY A 279 22.37 2.43 -0.03
CA GLY A 279 22.50 3.77 -0.60
C GLY A 279 21.99 4.92 0.26
N TRP A 280 21.62 4.69 1.53
CA TRP A 280 21.09 5.77 2.36
C TRP A 280 22.18 6.74 2.80
N GLU A 281 22.02 8.00 2.40
CA GLU A 281 22.94 9.08 2.73
C GLU A 281 22.46 9.91 3.93
N ASP A 282 21.14 9.99 4.11
CA ASP A 282 20.47 10.80 5.13
C ASP A 282 19.51 9.95 5.97
N ILE A 283 19.51 10.18 7.29
CA ILE A 283 18.64 9.52 8.27
C ILE A 283 17.14 9.82 8.03
N TYR A 284 16.85 10.94 7.36
CA TYR A 284 15.50 11.35 7.01
C TYR A 284 15.01 10.78 5.68
N ARG A 285 15.88 10.14 4.89
CA ARG A 285 15.54 9.58 3.57
C ARG A 285 15.96 8.11 3.51
N THR A 286 15.08 7.25 4.04
CA THR A 286 15.35 5.83 4.19
C THR A 286 14.37 4.95 3.41
N PRO A 287 14.21 5.14 2.07
CA PRO A 287 13.31 4.31 1.28
C PRO A 287 13.80 2.86 1.20
N GLN A 288 12.88 1.91 0.98
CA GLN A 288 13.26 0.50 0.81
C GLN A 288 14.05 0.25 -0.49
N ILE A 289 13.78 1.05 -1.52
CA ILE A 289 14.49 1.03 -2.80
C ILE A 289 15.12 2.40 -2.99
N TYR A 290 16.44 2.44 -3.14
CA TYR A 290 17.18 3.67 -3.36
C TYR A 290 17.84 3.62 -4.73
N ILE A 291 17.54 4.60 -5.57
CA ILE A 291 18.11 4.77 -6.90
C ILE A 291 19.13 5.90 -6.84
N PRO A 292 20.42 5.63 -7.12
CA PRO A 292 21.47 6.65 -7.07
C PRO A 292 21.34 7.65 -8.22
N ASN A 293 21.96 8.82 -8.05
CA ASN A 293 22.07 9.89 -9.06
C ASN A 293 20.75 10.57 -9.48
N LEU A 294 19.73 10.52 -8.62
CA LEU A 294 18.53 11.35 -8.76
C LEU A 294 18.73 12.65 -7.96
N ARG A 295 18.37 13.82 -8.52
CA ARG A 295 18.42 15.08 -7.77
C ARG A 295 17.53 15.01 -6.53
N ALA A 296 18.09 15.36 -5.38
CA ALA A 296 17.41 15.26 -4.10
C ALA A 296 17.00 16.65 -3.59
N HIS A 297 15.71 16.96 -3.63
CA HIS A 297 15.11 18.10 -2.94
C HIS A 297 14.02 17.60 -1.99
N GLU A 298 14.03 18.05 -0.73
CA GLU A 298 12.94 17.75 0.20
C GLU A 298 11.66 18.40 -0.27
N ILE A 299 11.70 19.72 -0.48
CA ILE A 299 10.70 20.49 -1.20
C ILE A 299 11.31 20.92 -2.53
N TRP A 300 10.64 20.58 -3.62
CA TRP A 300 11.08 20.90 -4.97
C TRP A 300 10.80 22.38 -5.27
N PRO A 301 11.81 23.17 -5.66
CA PRO A 301 11.61 24.56 -6.04
C PRO A 301 10.69 24.68 -7.26
N ARG A 302 9.81 25.68 -7.26
CA ARG A 302 8.87 25.92 -8.37
C ARG A 302 9.54 26.01 -9.73
N GLY A 303 10.63 26.78 -9.82
CA GLY A 303 11.38 26.95 -11.06
C GLY A 303 12.02 25.67 -11.60
N GLU A 304 12.09 24.59 -10.81
CA GLU A 304 12.58 23.29 -11.26
C GLU A 304 11.44 22.35 -11.64
N TRP A 305 10.35 22.29 -10.86
CA TRP A 305 9.26 21.35 -11.14
C TRP A 305 8.28 21.85 -12.19
N GLU A 306 8.14 23.15 -12.43
CA GLU A 306 7.12 23.68 -13.35
C GLU A 306 7.35 23.27 -14.81
N GLU A 307 8.61 23.17 -15.22
CA GLU A 307 9.01 22.63 -16.54
C GLU A 307 8.96 21.11 -16.55
N ALA A 308 9.52 20.47 -15.52
CA ALA A 308 9.68 19.02 -15.49
C ALA A 308 8.37 18.24 -15.24
N LEU A 309 7.40 18.86 -14.55
CA LEU A 309 6.12 18.27 -14.15
C LEU A 309 4.96 19.22 -14.52
N PRO A 310 4.67 19.42 -15.83
CA PRO A 310 3.75 20.45 -16.32
C PRO A 310 2.29 20.27 -15.86
N ILE A 311 1.92 19.08 -15.40
CA ILE A 311 0.62 18.83 -14.76
C ILE A 311 0.38 19.77 -13.57
N GLY A 312 1.42 20.09 -12.80
CA GLY A 312 1.30 20.99 -11.64
C GLY A 312 0.82 22.40 -12.01
N VAL A 313 1.34 22.94 -13.13
CA VAL A 313 0.91 24.25 -13.66
C VAL A 313 -0.51 24.16 -14.20
N ALA A 314 -0.83 23.09 -14.92
CA ALA A 314 -2.17 22.88 -15.47
C ALA A 314 -3.24 22.75 -14.39
N LEU A 315 -2.93 22.12 -13.25
CA LEU A 315 -3.82 22.05 -12.09
C LEU A 315 -4.13 23.44 -11.52
N GLU A 316 -3.11 24.28 -11.33
CA GLU A 316 -3.29 25.66 -10.85
C GLU A 316 -4.17 26.50 -11.79
N GLN A 317 -3.96 26.38 -13.10
CA GLN A 317 -4.75 27.08 -14.12
C GLN A 317 -6.23 26.65 -14.14
N ASN A 318 -6.51 25.40 -13.74
CA ASN A 318 -7.86 24.82 -13.74
C ASN A 318 -8.50 24.74 -12.35
N TYR A 319 -7.95 25.42 -11.34
CA TYR A 319 -8.38 25.32 -9.94
C TYR A 319 -9.91 25.45 -9.75
N LYS A 320 -10.54 26.46 -10.36
CA LYS A 320 -11.97 26.71 -10.18
C LYS A 320 -12.84 25.55 -10.67
N ALA A 321 -12.46 24.93 -11.78
CA ALA A 321 -13.18 23.80 -12.36
C ALA A 321 -13.00 22.55 -11.47
N ILE A 322 -11.76 22.26 -11.08
CA ILE A 322 -11.43 21.12 -10.20
C ILE A 322 -12.17 21.26 -8.85
N LEU A 323 -12.19 22.46 -8.25
CA LEU A 323 -12.93 22.72 -7.02
C LEU A 323 -14.44 22.45 -7.18
N ALA A 324 -15.04 22.85 -8.30
CA ALA A 324 -16.46 22.60 -8.57
C ALA A 324 -16.74 21.10 -8.73
N GLU A 325 -15.88 20.39 -9.47
CA GLU A 325 -15.96 18.93 -9.66
C GLU A 325 -15.83 18.19 -8.33
N THR A 326 -14.86 18.57 -7.49
CA THR A 326 -14.68 17.96 -6.17
C THR A 326 -15.91 18.15 -5.29
N LYS A 327 -16.51 19.35 -5.26
CA LYS A 327 -17.74 19.60 -4.50
C LYS A 327 -18.93 18.75 -4.95
N GLU A 328 -19.01 18.46 -6.24
CA GLU A 328 -20.04 17.56 -6.77
C GLU A 328 -19.74 16.10 -6.44
N ALA A 329 -18.49 15.66 -6.62
CA ALA A 329 -18.05 14.31 -6.29
C ALA A 329 -18.20 13.98 -4.79
N MET A 330 -18.07 14.97 -3.90
CA MET A 330 -18.32 14.82 -2.46
C MET A 330 -19.78 14.46 -2.11
N ARG A 331 -20.73 14.66 -3.03
CA ARG A 331 -22.14 14.29 -2.81
C ARG A 331 -22.42 12.82 -3.15
N LYS A 332 -21.44 12.10 -3.69
CA LYS A 332 -21.54 10.73 -4.20
C LYS A 332 -20.61 9.83 -3.40
N ASP A 333 -21.06 9.41 -2.21
CA ASP A 333 -20.26 8.63 -1.26
C ASP A 333 -19.70 7.34 -1.88
N GLU A 334 -20.38 6.76 -2.87
CA GLU A 334 -19.96 5.56 -3.60
C GLU A 334 -18.66 5.72 -4.41
N LEU A 335 -18.19 6.97 -4.61
CA LEU A 335 -16.94 7.26 -5.31
C LEU A 335 -15.71 7.29 -4.38
N TRP A 336 -15.92 7.25 -3.06
CA TRP A 336 -14.88 7.45 -2.05
C TRP A 336 -14.53 6.16 -1.31
N GLU A 337 -13.24 5.92 -1.14
CA GLU A 337 -12.65 4.77 -0.46
C GLU A 337 -11.85 5.21 0.77
N ASP A 338 -11.74 4.37 1.80
CA ASP A 338 -10.86 4.67 2.94
C ASP A 338 -9.37 4.66 2.52
N THR A 339 -8.57 5.57 3.07
CA THR A 339 -7.15 5.75 2.68
C THR A 339 -6.23 5.22 3.76
N TYR A 340 -5.40 4.21 3.46
CA TYR A 340 -4.28 3.76 4.32
C TYR A 340 -4.60 3.75 5.84
N ARG A 341 -5.58 2.95 6.26
CA ARG A 341 -6.15 2.93 7.63
C ARG A 341 -5.12 2.81 8.76
N PHE A 342 -3.98 2.19 8.48
CA PHE A 342 -2.88 1.97 9.43
C PHE A 342 -2.10 3.23 9.83
N LEU A 343 -2.24 4.35 9.11
CA LEU A 343 -1.42 5.55 9.40
C LEU A 343 -2.07 6.55 10.36
N TYR A 344 -3.34 6.37 10.75
CA TYR A 344 -4.07 7.33 11.59
C TYR A 344 -4.96 6.64 12.62
N LYS A 345 -5.17 7.28 13.78
CA LYS A 345 -5.95 6.71 14.89
C LYS A 345 -7.40 7.19 14.90
N ASN A 346 -7.61 8.49 14.69
CA ASN A 346 -8.91 9.18 14.81
C ASN A 346 -9.26 9.99 13.55
N GLY A 347 -10.55 10.25 13.36
CA GLY A 347 -11.10 10.97 12.21
C GLY A 347 -11.26 10.10 10.96
N THR A 348 -11.57 10.74 9.83
CA THR A 348 -11.78 10.07 8.55
C THR A 348 -10.73 10.52 7.54
N TRP A 349 -10.10 9.53 6.90
CA TRP A 349 -9.20 9.75 5.77
C TRP A 349 -9.73 8.96 4.58
N LYS A 350 -10.36 9.67 3.64
CA LYS A 350 -10.95 9.07 2.43
C LYS A 350 -10.25 9.59 1.18
N HIS A 351 -10.24 8.78 0.13
CA HIS A 351 -9.73 9.17 -1.16
C HIS A 351 -10.70 8.80 -2.28
N LEU A 352 -10.64 9.57 -3.35
CA LEU A 352 -11.35 9.32 -4.59
C LEU A 352 -10.27 9.04 -5.65
N PRO A 353 -10.05 7.78 -6.04
CA PRO A 353 -8.99 7.42 -6.99
C PRO A 353 -9.38 7.83 -8.42
N ILE A 354 -8.45 8.44 -9.14
CA ILE A 354 -8.62 8.88 -10.54
C ILE A 354 -7.73 8.07 -11.48
N TYR A 355 -6.49 7.78 -11.05
CA TYR A 355 -5.51 7.01 -11.81
C TYR A 355 -4.73 6.10 -10.87
N HIS A 356 -4.71 4.80 -11.18
CA HIS A 356 -3.99 3.78 -10.41
C HIS A 356 -3.60 2.63 -11.33
N ALA A 357 -2.47 1.96 -11.08
CA ALA A 357 -2.04 0.80 -11.85
C ALA A 357 -2.00 1.01 -13.39
N ARG A 358 -1.68 2.23 -13.83
CA ARG A 358 -1.67 2.67 -15.24
C ARG A 358 -3.04 2.85 -15.87
N GLU A 359 -4.11 2.70 -15.09
CA GLU A 359 -5.48 2.77 -15.56
C GLU A 359 -6.20 3.99 -15.00
N ILE A 360 -7.15 4.48 -15.79
CA ILE A 360 -8.10 5.51 -15.38
C ILE A 360 -9.26 4.82 -14.67
N ILE A 361 -9.65 5.34 -13.52
CA ILE A 361 -10.82 4.84 -12.80
C ILE A 361 -12.06 5.56 -13.35
N GLU A 362 -12.75 4.90 -14.28
CA GLU A 362 -13.76 5.55 -15.14
C GLU A 362 -14.94 6.21 -14.40
N PRO A 363 -15.55 5.63 -13.33
CA PRO A 363 -16.63 6.32 -12.60
C PRO A 363 -16.19 7.66 -12.00
N GLN A 364 -15.03 7.68 -11.37
CA GLN A 364 -14.43 8.86 -10.74
C GLN A 364 -13.94 9.87 -11.79
N CYS A 365 -13.32 9.39 -12.88
CA CYS A 365 -12.95 10.21 -14.03
C CYS A 365 -14.15 10.91 -14.66
N THR A 366 -15.28 10.19 -14.80
CA THR A 366 -16.53 10.75 -15.32
C THR A 366 -17.11 11.82 -14.39
N ALA A 367 -16.96 11.64 -13.08
CA ALA A 367 -17.38 12.62 -12.08
C ALA A 367 -16.46 13.87 -12.02
N MET A 368 -15.21 13.76 -12.47
CA MET A 368 -14.22 14.84 -12.47
C MET A 368 -13.59 15.04 -13.86
N PRO A 369 -14.37 15.49 -14.86
CA PRO A 369 -13.95 15.48 -16.27
C PRO A 369 -12.76 16.40 -16.59
N THR A 370 -12.67 17.57 -15.95
CA THR A 370 -11.53 18.49 -16.13
C THR A 370 -10.28 17.88 -15.55
N LEU A 371 -10.33 17.40 -14.29
CA LEU A 371 -9.20 16.72 -13.67
C LEU A 371 -8.77 15.50 -14.51
N CYS A 372 -9.72 14.68 -14.93
CA CYS A 372 -9.43 13.50 -15.72
C CYS A 372 -8.80 13.84 -17.09
N GLY A 373 -9.26 14.91 -17.75
CA GLY A 373 -8.65 15.41 -18.99
C GLY A 373 -7.17 15.78 -18.80
N LEU A 374 -6.82 16.42 -17.67
CA LEU A 374 -5.43 16.72 -17.33
C LEU A 374 -4.62 15.45 -17.06
N VAL A 375 -5.17 14.51 -16.27
CA VAL A 375 -4.53 13.22 -15.97
C VAL A 375 -4.23 12.45 -17.25
N LYS A 376 -5.22 12.30 -18.14
CA LYS A 376 -5.05 11.61 -19.44
C LYS A 376 -4.01 12.28 -20.35
N LYS A 377 -3.84 13.61 -20.24
CA LYS A 377 -2.87 14.38 -21.02
C LYS A 377 -1.43 14.20 -20.53
N TYR A 378 -1.22 14.17 -19.21
CA TYR A 378 0.12 14.27 -18.63
C TYR A 378 0.66 12.97 -18.02
N LEU A 379 -0.17 11.92 -17.90
CA LEU A 379 0.24 10.63 -17.37
C LEU A 379 0.19 9.52 -18.42
N PRO A 380 1.17 8.58 -18.40
CA PRO A 380 2.33 8.52 -17.49
C PRO A 380 3.37 9.61 -17.78
N THR A 381 4.08 10.09 -16.76
CA THR A 381 5.11 11.15 -16.86
C THR A 381 6.31 10.75 -17.71
N LYS A 382 6.65 9.45 -17.69
CA LYS A 382 7.75 8.87 -18.47
C LYS A 382 7.23 7.64 -19.23
N PRO A 383 6.49 7.82 -20.34
CA PRO A 383 5.94 6.72 -21.12
C PRO A 383 7.02 5.73 -21.54
N GLY A 384 6.75 4.44 -21.32
CA GLY A 384 7.66 3.35 -21.68
C GLY A 384 8.77 3.05 -20.66
N LEU A 385 9.00 3.88 -19.64
CA LEU A 385 9.92 3.53 -18.56
C LEU A 385 9.28 2.59 -17.53
N PRO A 386 10.04 1.62 -16.99
CA PRO A 386 9.47 0.71 -16.03
C PRO A 386 9.10 1.33 -14.67
N TRP A 387 7.96 0.96 -14.10
CA TRP A 387 7.63 1.35 -12.72
C TRP A 387 8.50 0.57 -11.73
N VAL A 388 9.00 1.25 -10.71
CA VAL A 388 9.85 0.63 -9.68
C VAL A 388 8.98 0.05 -8.58
N VAL A 389 7.92 0.75 -8.20
CA VAL A 389 6.95 0.35 -7.17
C VAL A 389 5.51 0.47 -7.71
N ASN A 390 4.56 -0.24 -7.11
CA ASN A 390 3.14 -0.16 -7.51
C ASN A 390 2.50 1.23 -7.28
N GLN A 391 3.15 2.09 -6.48
CA GLN A 391 2.73 3.46 -6.20
C GLN A 391 3.47 4.50 -7.05
N ASN A 392 4.15 4.09 -8.14
CA ASN A 392 5.03 4.97 -8.90
C ASN A 392 4.30 6.20 -9.45
N GLU A 393 3.10 5.99 -9.97
CA GLU A 393 2.23 7.07 -10.44
C GLU A 393 0.78 6.78 -10.05
N GLN A 394 0.17 7.73 -9.35
CA GLN A 394 -1.18 7.62 -8.81
C GLN A 394 -1.79 9.02 -8.73
N VAL A 395 -3.08 9.12 -9.01
CA VAL A 395 -3.83 10.38 -8.83
C VAL A 395 -5.07 10.09 -8.01
N MET A 396 -5.21 10.80 -6.90
CA MET A 396 -6.35 10.65 -6.01
C MET A 396 -6.66 11.98 -5.31
N VAL A 397 -7.94 12.30 -5.19
CA VAL A 397 -8.38 13.37 -4.29
C VAL A 397 -8.41 12.82 -2.88
N ILE A 398 -7.77 13.49 -1.94
CA ILE A 398 -7.67 13.07 -0.55
C ILE A 398 -8.44 14.05 0.33
N ARG A 399 -9.37 13.51 1.12
CA ARG A 399 -10.15 14.21 2.14
C ARG A 399 -9.71 13.77 3.54
N MET A 400 -9.39 14.73 4.39
CA MET A 400 -9.07 14.51 5.80
C MET A 400 -9.96 15.38 6.68
N ASP A 401 -10.65 14.75 7.63
CA ASP A 401 -11.46 15.46 8.62
C ASP A 401 -10.58 16.15 9.69
N PRO A 402 -11.13 17.13 10.43
CA PRO A 402 -10.49 17.67 11.63
C PRO A 402 -10.13 16.58 12.64
N GLY A 403 -8.99 16.73 13.32
CA GLY A 403 -8.55 15.77 14.35
C GLY A 403 -7.82 14.53 13.82
N THR A 404 -7.51 14.48 12.52
CA THR A 404 -6.73 13.40 11.92
C THR A 404 -5.23 13.72 11.94
N THR A 405 -4.44 12.71 12.29
CA THR A 405 -2.98 12.76 12.24
C THR A 405 -2.45 11.55 11.49
N VAL A 406 -1.40 11.77 10.71
CA VAL A 406 -0.66 10.76 9.98
C VAL A 406 0.74 10.71 10.57
N GLU A 407 1.14 9.55 11.09
CA GLU A 407 2.47 9.35 11.68
C GLU A 407 3.59 9.70 10.69
N THR A 408 4.78 9.96 11.24
CA THR A 408 5.96 10.10 10.39
C THR A 408 6.24 8.78 9.68
N HIS A 409 6.30 8.85 8.35
CA HIS A 409 6.59 7.73 7.47
C HIS A 409 7.38 8.23 6.26
N ASN A 410 7.83 7.32 5.41
CA ASN A 410 8.38 7.68 4.10
C ASN A 410 7.98 6.67 3.03
N GLY A 411 8.02 7.11 1.78
CA GLY A 411 7.65 6.34 0.60
C GLY A 411 8.60 5.17 0.34
N PRO A 412 8.18 4.21 -0.50
CA PRO A 412 8.97 3.02 -0.77
C PRO A 412 10.22 3.29 -1.62
N SER A 413 10.24 4.35 -2.42
CA SER A 413 11.34 4.63 -3.34
C SER A 413 11.55 6.13 -3.52
N ASN A 414 12.81 6.55 -3.71
CA ASN A 414 13.19 7.94 -4.03
C ASN A 414 12.91 8.32 -5.50
N ASN A 415 12.43 7.39 -6.32
CA ASN A 415 11.99 7.68 -7.68
C ASN A 415 10.54 8.20 -7.77
N VAL A 416 9.89 8.45 -6.64
CA VAL A 416 8.49 8.93 -6.58
C VAL A 416 8.44 10.28 -5.90
N LEU A 417 8.03 11.30 -6.65
CA LEU A 417 7.71 12.61 -6.10
C LEU A 417 6.23 12.69 -5.75
N ASN A 418 5.94 13.33 -4.62
CA ASN A 418 4.57 13.66 -4.24
C ASN A 418 4.30 15.11 -4.62
N MET A 419 3.25 15.32 -5.39
CA MET A 419 2.70 16.63 -5.71
C MET A 419 1.34 16.75 -5.00
N HIS A 420 1.24 17.73 -4.11
CA HIS A 420 -0.01 18.09 -3.44
C HIS A 420 -0.56 19.38 -4.03
N PHE A 421 -1.75 19.31 -4.63
CA PHE A 421 -2.48 20.50 -5.09
C PHE A 421 -3.63 20.81 -4.14
N GLY A 422 -3.63 22.03 -3.58
CA GLY A 422 -4.63 22.45 -2.58
C GLY A 422 -6.00 22.70 -3.21
N ILE A 423 -7.02 21.89 -2.87
CA ILE A 423 -8.40 22.09 -3.35
C ILE A 423 -9.20 22.92 -2.34
N VAL A 424 -9.28 22.41 -1.11
CA VAL A 424 -9.86 23.07 0.07
C VAL A 424 -8.88 22.92 1.23
N VAL A 425 -8.20 24.00 1.59
CA VAL A 425 -7.17 24.01 2.63
C VAL A 425 -7.56 25.00 3.72
N PRO A 426 -8.04 24.51 4.87
CA PRO A 426 -8.30 25.34 6.04
C PRO A 426 -7.03 25.68 6.81
N GLU A 427 -7.09 26.72 7.64
CA GLU A 427 -6.04 27.05 8.60
C GLU A 427 -5.87 25.91 9.62
N GLY A 428 -4.62 25.64 10.03
CA GLY A 428 -4.31 24.65 11.05
C GLY A 428 -4.01 23.25 10.51
N ALA A 429 -4.11 23.01 9.20
CA ALA A 429 -3.59 21.81 8.55
C ALA A 429 -2.09 21.96 8.23
N VAL A 430 -1.26 21.02 8.67
CA VAL A 430 0.20 21.07 8.55
C VAL A 430 0.74 19.82 7.86
N LEU A 431 1.61 20.01 6.87
CA LEU A 431 2.52 18.99 6.35
C LEU A 431 3.86 19.14 7.06
N THR A 432 4.43 18.06 7.57
CA THR A 432 5.83 18.06 8.01
C THR A 432 6.64 17.25 7.00
N VAL A 433 7.72 17.82 6.46
CA VAL A 433 8.71 17.11 5.62
C VAL A 433 10.09 17.41 6.21
N ASN A 434 10.86 16.38 6.49
CA ASN A 434 12.12 16.48 7.24
C ASN A 434 12.01 17.39 8.48
N TYR A 435 10.99 17.16 9.31
CA TYR A 435 10.74 17.92 10.55
C TYR A 435 10.54 19.44 10.37
N THR A 436 10.43 19.91 9.12
CA THR A 436 10.07 21.28 8.79
C THR A 436 8.59 21.32 8.43
N GLN A 437 7.88 22.30 8.98
CA GLN A 437 6.44 22.45 8.78
C GLN A 437 6.15 23.31 7.55
N TYR A 438 5.21 22.85 6.73
CA TYR A 438 4.69 23.49 5.54
C TYR A 438 3.17 23.51 5.59
N THR A 439 2.58 24.48 4.90
CA THR A 439 1.13 24.59 4.72
C THR A 439 0.80 24.49 3.24
N TRP A 440 -0.41 24.03 2.93
CA TRP A 440 -0.93 24.12 1.57
C TRP A 440 -1.62 25.47 1.35
N GLU A 441 -1.78 25.84 0.09
CA GLU A 441 -2.56 27.00 -0.31
C GLU A 441 -3.63 26.58 -1.33
N ASN A 442 -4.81 27.17 -1.24
CA ASN A 442 -5.90 26.92 -2.18
C ASN A 442 -5.47 27.29 -3.61
N GLY A 443 -5.60 26.35 -4.54
CA GLY A 443 -5.24 26.52 -5.94
C GLY A 443 -3.74 26.56 -6.22
N LYS A 444 -2.89 26.12 -5.28
CA LYS A 444 -1.44 26.05 -5.44
C LYS A 444 -0.90 24.63 -5.28
N THR A 445 0.22 24.40 -5.96
CA THR A 445 0.91 23.11 -5.99
C THR A 445 2.17 23.14 -5.13
N LEU A 446 2.31 22.12 -4.27
CA LEU A 446 3.50 21.84 -3.47
C LEU A 446 4.09 20.48 -3.90
N VAL A 447 5.32 20.48 -4.39
CA VAL A 447 6.03 19.26 -4.82
C VAL A 447 7.16 18.94 -3.84
N TRP A 448 7.28 17.68 -3.45
CA TRP A 448 8.23 17.23 -2.45
C TRP A 448 8.60 15.75 -2.66
N ASP A 449 9.77 15.35 -2.15
CA ASP A 449 10.25 13.96 -2.29
C ASP A 449 9.56 13.04 -1.28
N GLY A 450 8.73 12.13 -1.79
CA GLY A 450 7.96 11.18 -1.00
C GLY A 450 8.81 10.20 -0.18
N SER A 451 10.09 10.00 -0.53
CA SER A 451 11.03 9.15 0.22
C SER A 451 11.64 9.82 1.45
N THR A 452 11.42 11.11 1.63
CA THR A 452 11.80 11.85 2.83
C THR A 452 10.76 11.64 3.92
N ASP A 453 11.18 11.57 5.18
CA ASP A 453 10.29 11.49 6.34
C ASP A 453 9.24 12.61 6.31
N HIS A 454 7.97 12.22 6.42
CA HIS A 454 6.86 13.14 6.38
C HIS A 454 5.66 12.67 7.20
N GLY A 455 4.84 13.63 7.62
CA GLY A 455 3.59 13.39 8.35
C GLY A 455 2.60 14.53 8.12
N VAL A 456 1.34 14.32 8.48
CA VAL A 456 0.27 15.30 8.33
C VAL A 456 -0.49 15.45 9.64
N ASP A 457 -0.81 16.68 10.02
CA ASP A 457 -1.58 16.98 11.22
C ASP A 457 -2.74 17.95 10.89
N THR A 458 -3.97 17.53 11.16
CA THR A 458 -5.18 18.36 11.05
C THR A 458 -5.86 18.59 12.41
N THR A 459 -5.19 18.32 13.53
CA THR A 459 -5.76 18.49 14.89
C THR A 459 -6.07 19.93 15.26
N LYS A 460 -5.36 20.89 14.65
CA LYS A 460 -5.63 22.32 14.78
C LYS A 460 -6.58 22.86 13.72
N SER A 461 -6.94 22.04 12.72
CA SER A 461 -7.92 22.40 11.70
C SER A 461 -9.33 22.35 12.29
N LYS A 462 -10.19 23.29 11.88
CA LYS A 462 -11.62 23.30 12.24
C LYS A 462 -12.51 22.74 11.13
N GLU A 463 -11.99 22.62 9.92
CA GLU A 463 -12.71 22.19 8.73
C GLU A 463 -11.95 21.05 8.05
N GLU A 464 -12.64 20.35 7.15
CA GLU A 464 -12.03 19.30 6.35
C GLU A 464 -10.98 19.87 5.40
N ARG A 465 -9.88 19.12 5.23
CA ARG A 465 -8.82 19.41 4.28
C ARG A 465 -8.97 18.50 3.08
N ILE A 466 -9.03 19.09 1.89
CA ILE A 466 -9.11 18.38 0.62
C ILE A 466 -7.96 18.81 -0.28
N ILE A 467 -7.14 17.86 -0.70
CA ILE A 467 -6.07 18.07 -1.67
C ILE A 467 -6.18 17.05 -2.80
N LEU A 468 -5.53 17.32 -3.92
CA LEU A 468 -5.19 16.31 -4.90
C LEU A 468 -3.77 15.82 -4.63
N LEU A 469 -3.60 14.52 -4.44
CA LEU A 469 -2.29 13.86 -4.45
C LEU A 469 -2.03 13.34 -5.86
N VAL A 470 -0.91 13.75 -6.44
CA VAL A 470 -0.37 13.24 -7.69
C VAL A 470 1.02 12.66 -7.38
N ARG A 471 1.15 11.34 -7.44
CA ARG A 471 2.45 10.65 -7.41
C ARG A 471 3.00 10.61 -8.83
N LEU A 472 4.26 11.00 -8.98
CA LEU A 472 4.92 11.19 -10.27
C LEU A 472 6.27 10.49 -10.27
N MET A 473 6.65 9.90 -11.41
CA MET A 473 8.01 9.40 -11.57
C MET A 473 9.00 10.57 -11.53
N HIS A 474 10.10 10.38 -10.81
CA HIS A 474 11.14 11.38 -10.66
C HIS A 474 11.66 11.84 -12.04
N PRO A 475 11.80 13.16 -12.29
CA PRO A 475 12.08 13.69 -13.63
C PRO A 475 13.42 13.25 -14.19
N ASP A 476 14.40 12.97 -13.32
CA ASP A 476 15.73 12.46 -13.72
C ASP A 476 15.76 10.95 -14.01
N MET A 477 14.63 10.23 -13.89
CA MET A 477 14.59 8.83 -14.31
C MET A 477 14.79 8.72 -15.82
N THR A 478 15.70 7.82 -16.20
CA THR A 478 16.10 7.53 -17.57
C THR A 478 16.33 6.02 -17.74
N PRO A 479 16.33 5.49 -18.97
CA PRO A 479 16.73 4.12 -19.29
C PRO A 479 18.04 3.66 -18.64
N GLN A 480 19.00 4.58 -18.46
CA GLN A 480 20.30 4.27 -17.88
C GLN A 480 20.20 3.75 -16.44
N HIS A 481 19.17 4.15 -15.68
CA HIS A 481 18.92 3.67 -14.32
C HIS A 481 18.48 2.20 -14.26
N TYR A 482 18.06 1.62 -15.39
CA TYR A 482 17.64 0.22 -15.50
C TYR A 482 18.71 -0.67 -16.14
N ARG A 483 19.85 -0.09 -16.53
CA ARG A 483 20.93 -0.82 -17.19
C ARG A 483 21.51 -1.88 -16.26
N GLY A 484 21.61 -3.12 -16.74
CA GLY A 484 22.11 -4.25 -15.96
C GLY A 484 21.12 -4.81 -14.92
N HIS A 485 19.95 -4.20 -14.76
CA HIS A 485 18.89 -4.66 -13.88
C HIS A 485 17.93 -5.58 -14.65
N LYS A 486 17.44 -6.65 -14.03
CA LYS A 486 16.52 -7.60 -14.69
C LYS A 486 15.06 -7.23 -14.48
N ARG A 487 14.75 -6.75 -13.27
CA ARG A 487 13.41 -6.40 -12.82
C ARG A 487 13.46 -5.32 -11.76
N THR A 488 12.34 -4.65 -11.57
CA THR A 488 12.07 -3.84 -10.40
C THR A 488 11.28 -4.66 -9.37
N MET A 489 10.87 -4.02 -8.27
CA MET A 489 9.91 -4.60 -7.33
C MET A 489 8.54 -4.83 -7.98
N PHE A 490 8.17 -4.02 -8.98
CA PHE A 490 6.85 -4.08 -9.59
C PHE A 490 6.80 -4.85 -10.91
N GLU A 491 7.78 -4.69 -11.79
CA GLU A 491 7.71 -5.23 -13.16
C GLU A 491 9.08 -5.67 -13.71
N GLU A 492 9.04 -6.55 -14.71
CA GLU A 492 10.23 -6.98 -15.45
C GLU A 492 10.76 -5.84 -16.33
N ILE A 493 12.08 -5.72 -16.45
CA ILE A 493 12.71 -4.65 -17.24
C ILE A 493 12.88 -5.13 -18.69
N PRO A 494 12.33 -4.39 -19.68
CA PRO A 494 12.52 -4.67 -21.11
C PRO A 494 14.00 -4.78 -21.51
N ALA A 495 14.32 -5.73 -22.40
CA ALA A 495 15.71 -6.07 -22.77
C ALA A 495 16.51 -4.86 -23.26
N GLU A 496 15.86 -3.97 -24.01
CA GLU A 496 16.44 -2.75 -24.56
C GLU A 496 17.01 -1.80 -23.50
N TYR A 497 16.41 -1.77 -22.30
CA TYR A 497 16.91 -0.96 -21.19
C TYR A 497 18.01 -1.67 -20.40
N ARG A 498 18.00 -3.02 -20.39
CA ARG A 498 19.02 -3.84 -19.70
C ARG A 498 20.38 -3.74 -20.39
N ASP A 499 20.36 -3.82 -21.71
CA ASP A 499 21.56 -3.90 -22.55
C ASP A 499 22.16 -2.52 -22.87
N GLY A 500 21.42 -1.45 -22.56
CA GLY A 500 21.84 -0.07 -22.77
C GLY A 500 21.88 0.36 -24.24
N THR A 501 21.11 -0.31 -25.10
CA THR A 501 21.00 -0.02 -26.53
C THR A 501 20.12 1.21 -26.81
N VAL A 502 19.30 1.63 -25.84
CA VAL A 502 18.42 2.81 -25.96
C VAL A 502 19.14 4.15 -25.78
N ALA A 503 20.34 4.18 -25.17
CA ALA A 503 21.08 5.43 -24.94
C ALA A 503 21.39 6.21 -26.24
N GLY A 504 21.32 5.56 -27.41
CA GLY A 504 21.48 6.20 -28.72
C GLY A 504 20.22 6.84 -29.32
N LYS A 505 19.02 6.66 -28.73
CA LYS A 505 17.76 7.22 -29.24
C LYS A 505 17.28 8.47 -28.49
N GLU A 506 17.79 8.75 -27.29
CA GLU A 506 17.38 9.91 -26.49
C GLU A 506 17.70 11.25 -27.17
N ALA A 507 18.80 11.33 -27.94
CA ALA A 507 19.13 12.50 -28.76
C ALA A 507 18.14 12.77 -29.91
N GLY A 508 17.24 11.82 -30.22
CA GLY A 508 16.21 11.95 -31.26
C GLY A 508 14.85 12.39 -30.73
N LEU A 509 14.49 12.05 -29.48
CA LEU A 509 13.21 12.41 -28.86
C LEU A 509 13.18 13.86 -28.38
N GLU A 510 14.31 14.39 -27.85
CA GLU A 510 14.44 15.82 -27.53
C GLU A 510 14.36 16.71 -28.78
N LYS A 511 14.78 16.20 -29.95
CA LYS A 511 14.70 16.95 -31.22
C LYS A 511 13.31 16.94 -31.86
N GLN A 512 12.50 15.91 -31.62
CA GLN A 512 11.11 15.90 -32.12
C GLN A 512 10.20 16.81 -31.30
N ALA A 513 10.44 16.95 -29.99
CA ALA A 513 9.72 17.93 -29.16
C ALA A 513 10.04 19.39 -29.56
N ASN A 514 11.30 19.71 -29.85
CA ASN A 514 11.73 21.05 -30.27
C ASN A 514 11.51 21.36 -31.76
N GLY A 515 11.13 20.37 -32.58
CA GLY A 515 10.89 20.51 -34.01
C GLY A 515 9.44 20.85 -34.38
N ALA A 516 8.49 20.56 -33.50
CA ALA A 516 7.06 20.76 -33.76
C ALA A 516 6.58 22.21 -33.56
N GLU A 517 7.39 23.09 -32.95
CA GLU A 517 7.04 24.50 -32.74
C GLU A 517 7.48 25.44 -33.88
N LYS A 518 8.04 24.92 -34.99
CA LYS A 518 8.58 25.76 -36.08
C LYS A 518 7.93 25.60 -37.45
N GLU A 519 6.84 24.85 -37.58
CA GLU A 519 6.13 24.65 -38.87
C GLU A 519 4.71 25.23 -38.91
N GLU A 520 4.35 26.18 -38.04
CA GLU A 520 3.07 26.92 -38.10
C GLU A 520 3.20 28.43 -38.40
N GLU A 521 4.35 28.89 -38.91
CA GLU A 521 4.46 30.18 -39.59
C GLU A 521 5.08 30.01 -40.98
N LEU A 522 4.23 29.77 -41.99
CA LEU A 522 4.40 30.20 -43.39
C LEU A 522 3.09 30.08 -44.18
#